data_AF-A0A8E2LBB9-F1
#
_entry.id   AF-A0A8E2LBB9-F1
#
_cell.length_a   1.000
_cell.length_b   1.000
_cell.length_c   1.000
_cell.angle_alpha   90.00
_cell.angle_beta   90.00
_cell.angle_gamma   90.00
#
_symmetry.space_group_name_H-M   'P 1'
#
loop_
_entity.id
_entity.type
_entity.pdbx_description
1 polymer ?
#
loop_
_entity_poly.entity_id
_entity_poly.type
_entity_poly.pdbx_seq_one_letter_code
_entity_poly.pdbx_strand_id
1 'polypeptide(L)'
;IIRYVDDRIILEQKMNHYFKEFLISLKRNGWPLKRVSISKNHRSDKIIIKKKTYVGLGIKIEGYHSSEFDSLTENDCIYIKIGKKLKKCPKREIKKDIKIWGVTVRDFKHAGFEIFLPLHRLNIEFYLSKNGLIHKLNEFNYYVRVMNKLTGLFKRNKQEIKYGQKVKNYDEESIMFTK
;
A
#
# COMPACT_ATOMS: atom_id res chain seq x y z
N ILE A 1 -12.85 31.47 13.64
CA ILE A 1 -11.65 31.41 12.76
C ILE A 1 -11.96 30.69 11.44
N ILE A 2 -12.25 29.38 11.43
CA ILE A 2 -12.45 28.63 10.16
C ILE A 2 -13.59 29.13 9.27
N ARG A 3 -14.64 29.75 9.85
CA ARG A 3 -15.76 30.37 9.11
C ARG A 3 -15.32 31.48 8.14
N TYR A 4 -14.20 32.15 8.43
CA TYR A 4 -13.69 33.28 7.66
C TYR A 4 -12.66 32.86 6.59
N VAL A 5 -12.27 31.59 6.54
CA VAL A 5 -11.33 31.07 5.54
C VAL A 5 -12.11 30.68 4.29
N ASP A 6 -11.71 31.16 3.11
CA ASP A 6 -12.34 30.77 1.84
C ASP A 6 -12.19 29.24 1.60
N ASP A 7 -13.23 28.62 1.03
CA ASP A 7 -13.19 27.20 0.64
C ASP A 7 -12.02 26.94 -0.33
N ARG A 8 -11.69 27.88 -1.22
CA ARG A 8 -10.56 27.77 -2.16
C ARG A 8 -9.23 27.56 -1.42
N ILE A 9 -9.00 28.34 -0.35
CA ILE A 9 -7.79 28.22 0.46
C ILE A 9 -7.69 26.83 1.07
N ILE A 10 -8.80 26.28 1.60
CA ILE A 10 -8.85 24.92 2.16
C ILE A 10 -8.57 23.86 1.09
N LEU A 11 -9.09 24.05 -0.13
CA LEU A 11 -8.91 23.12 -1.25
C LEU A 11 -7.50 23.13 -1.82
N GLU A 12 -6.82 24.27 -1.82
CA GLU A 12 -5.44 24.42 -2.32
C GLU A 12 -4.39 23.86 -1.36
N GLN A 13 -4.70 23.74 -0.07
CA GLN A 13 -3.75 23.20 0.92
C GLN A 13 -3.22 21.82 0.54
N LYS A 14 -1.93 21.59 0.79
CA LYS A 14 -1.27 20.29 0.61
C LYS A 14 -1.60 19.35 1.78
N MET A 15 -2.82 18.83 1.80
CA MET A 15 -3.31 17.86 2.78
C MET A 15 -4.20 16.79 2.12
N ASN A 16 -4.39 15.66 2.80
CA ASN A 16 -5.22 14.56 2.29
C ASN A 16 -6.68 15.00 2.12
N HIS A 17 -7.37 14.43 1.14
CA HIS A 17 -8.71 14.88 0.78
C HIS A 17 -9.72 14.81 1.94
N TYR A 18 -9.68 13.74 2.73
CA TYR A 18 -10.58 13.55 3.87
C TYR A 18 -10.44 14.64 4.95
N PHE A 19 -9.26 15.27 5.08
CA PHE A 19 -9.08 16.43 5.97
C PHE A 19 -9.77 17.67 5.40
N LYS A 20 -9.71 17.88 4.08
CA LYS A 20 -10.40 18.99 3.42
C LYS A 20 -11.92 18.86 3.57
N GLU A 21 -12.45 17.65 3.35
CA GLU A 21 -13.86 17.33 3.60
C GLU A 21 -14.27 17.62 5.04
N PHE A 22 -13.43 17.24 6.01
CA PHE A 22 -13.66 17.52 7.40
C PHE A 22 -13.74 19.02 7.70
N LEU A 23 -12.76 19.81 7.23
CA LEU A 23 -12.70 21.26 7.46
C LEU A 23 -13.87 21.99 6.81
N ILE A 24 -14.22 21.62 5.58
CA ILE A 24 -15.37 22.21 4.85
C ILE A 24 -16.68 21.81 5.52
N SER A 25 -16.82 20.57 5.97
CA SER A 25 -17.99 20.15 6.75
C SER A 25 -18.12 20.93 8.04
N LEU A 26 -17.02 21.10 8.78
CA LEU A 26 -16.99 21.88 10.01
C LEU A 26 -17.37 23.35 9.76
N LYS A 27 -16.89 23.93 8.66
CA LYS A 27 -17.22 25.30 8.25
C LYS A 27 -18.70 25.46 7.92
N ARG A 28 -19.26 24.55 7.10
CA ARG A 28 -20.63 24.66 6.56
C ARG A 28 -21.69 24.21 7.56
N ASN A 29 -21.45 23.11 8.28
CA ASN A 29 -22.43 22.44 9.11
C ASN A 29 -22.18 22.62 10.61
N GLY A 30 -20.99 23.08 11.00
CA GLY A 30 -20.60 23.13 12.40
C GLY A 30 -20.44 21.74 13.01
N TRP A 31 -20.73 21.63 14.30
CA TRP A 31 -20.80 20.36 15.01
C TRP A 31 -22.27 20.04 15.33
N PRO A 32 -22.75 18.80 15.13
CA PRO A 32 -22.04 17.61 14.63
C PRO A 32 -21.79 17.65 13.12
N LEU A 33 -20.69 17.01 12.70
CA LEU A 33 -20.26 16.98 11.30
C LEU A 33 -21.21 16.14 10.44
N LYS A 34 -21.58 16.68 9.28
CA LYS A 34 -22.25 15.94 8.21
C LYS A 34 -21.23 15.54 7.15
N ARG A 35 -21.33 14.36 6.53
CA ARG A 35 -20.42 14.02 5.43
C ARG A 35 -20.62 15.00 4.28
N VAL A 36 -19.52 15.59 3.82
CA VAL A 36 -19.48 16.41 2.62
C VAL A 36 -18.46 15.76 1.71
N SER A 37 -18.89 15.26 0.56
CA SER A 37 -17.98 14.77 -0.48
C SER A 37 -17.72 15.92 -1.43
N ILE A 38 -16.47 16.36 -1.52
CA ILE A 38 -16.11 17.54 -2.33
C ILE A 38 -15.63 17.12 -3.72
N SER A 39 -15.16 15.88 -3.88
CA SER A 39 -14.95 15.28 -5.20
C SER A 39 -14.98 13.75 -5.14
N LYS A 40 -15.22 13.14 -6.29
CA LYS A 40 -15.12 11.70 -6.49
C LYS A 40 -13.94 11.45 -7.43
N ASN A 41 -12.82 11.00 -6.89
CA ASN A 41 -11.67 10.66 -7.72
C ASN A 41 -11.04 9.35 -7.24
N HIS A 42 -11.09 8.34 -8.11
CA HIS A 42 -10.52 7.02 -7.80
C HIS A 42 -9.03 6.91 -8.11
N ARG A 43 -8.37 7.97 -8.60
CA ARG A 43 -6.93 7.93 -8.96
C ARG A 43 -6.00 7.63 -7.77
N SER A 44 -6.44 7.91 -6.54
CA SER A 44 -5.64 7.60 -5.34
C SER A 44 -5.83 6.18 -4.82
N ASP A 45 -6.80 5.44 -5.37
CA ASP A 45 -7.23 4.17 -4.83
C ASP A 45 -6.16 3.11 -5.09
N LYS A 46 -5.72 2.44 -4.03
CA LYS A 46 -4.67 1.42 -4.11
C LYS A 46 -4.85 0.33 -3.08
N ILE A 47 -4.36 -0.86 -3.41
CA ILE A 47 -4.16 -1.92 -2.41
C ILE A 47 -2.84 -1.72 -1.69
N ILE A 48 -2.89 -1.72 -0.36
CA ILE A 48 -1.72 -1.75 0.52
C ILE A 48 -1.60 -3.15 1.10
N ILE A 49 -0.47 -3.80 0.86
CA ILE A 49 -0.17 -5.11 1.43
C ILE A 49 0.50 -4.89 2.78
N LYS A 50 -0.17 -5.36 3.85
CA LYS A 50 0.25 -5.17 5.24
C LYS A 50 1.14 -6.32 5.71
N LYS A 51 0.75 -7.56 5.42
CA LYS A 51 1.45 -8.76 5.91
C LYS A 51 1.59 -9.79 4.80
N LYS A 52 2.71 -10.50 4.84
CA LYS A 52 3.00 -11.67 4.00
C LYS A 52 3.49 -12.79 4.89
N THR A 53 2.87 -13.95 4.77
CA THR A 53 3.25 -15.14 5.53
C THR A 53 3.50 -16.26 4.53
N TYR A 54 4.69 -16.85 4.57
CA TYR A 54 5.03 -17.99 3.73
C TYR A 54 4.44 -19.25 4.36
N VAL A 55 3.66 -20.01 3.60
CA VAL A 55 2.99 -21.22 4.07
C VAL A 55 3.15 -22.29 2.99
N GLY A 56 4.04 -23.25 3.23
CA GLY A 56 4.39 -24.29 2.26
C GLY A 56 4.83 -23.68 0.91
N LEU A 57 4.17 -24.12 -0.17
CA LEU A 57 4.45 -23.67 -1.54
C LEU A 57 3.73 -22.36 -1.94
N GLY A 58 3.27 -21.57 -0.97
CA GLY A 58 2.58 -20.32 -1.25
C GLY A 58 2.81 -19.23 -0.22
N ILE A 59 2.20 -18.09 -0.49
CA ILE A 59 2.27 -16.87 0.29
C ILE A 59 0.85 -16.44 0.61
N LYS A 60 0.53 -16.38 1.90
CA LYS A 60 -0.67 -15.73 2.41
C LYS A 60 -0.40 -14.22 2.49
N ILE A 61 -1.21 -13.44 1.78
CA ILE A 61 -1.15 -11.98 1.73
C ILE A 61 -2.36 -11.41 2.45
N GLU A 62 -2.10 -10.48 3.37
CA GLU A 62 -3.13 -9.67 4.01
C GLU A 62 -2.89 -8.21 3.63
N GLY A 63 -3.96 -7.51 3.28
CA GLY A 63 -3.89 -6.14 2.84
C GLY A 63 -5.22 -5.41 2.95
N TYR A 64 -5.23 -4.18 2.48
CA TYR A 64 -6.42 -3.36 2.49
C TYR A 64 -6.47 -2.36 1.33
N HIS A 65 -7.69 -2.02 0.94
CA HIS A 65 -7.96 -0.91 0.04
C HIS A 65 -7.79 0.42 0.77
N SER A 66 -6.97 1.29 0.20
CA SER A 66 -6.72 2.64 0.69
C SER A 66 -7.21 3.64 -0.33
N SER A 67 -8.16 4.48 0.06
CA SER A 67 -8.67 5.60 -0.73
C SER A 67 -8.71 6.86 0.12
N GLU A 68 -8.43 8.00 -0.49
CA GLU A 68 -8.60 9.29 0.16
C GLU A 68 -10.05 9.80 0.09
N PHE A 69 -10.85 9.29 -0.84
CA PHE A 69 -12.16 9.85 -1.20
C PHE A 69 -13.29 9.04 -0.59
N ASP A 70 -13.19 7.71 -0.56
CA ASP A 70 -14.31 6.85 -0.17
C ASP A 70 -13.92 5.72 0.79
N SER A 71 -14.90 5.29 1.58
CA SER A 71 -14.85 4.02 2.33
C SER A 71 -15.56 2.91 1.56
N LEU A 72 -15.12 1.66 1.72
CA LEU A 72 -15.80 0.52 1.11
C LEU A 72 -17.00 0.09 1.96
N THR A 73 -18.03 -0.38 1.26
CA THR A 73 -19.25 -0.93 1.85
C THR A 73 -19.21 -2.46 1.91
N GLU A 74 -20.25 -3.04 2.50
CA GLU A 74 -20.42 -4.50 2.52
C GLU A 74 -20.66 -5.10 1.13
N ASN A 75 -21.14 -4.33 0.16
CA ASN A 75 -21.35 -4.79 -1.20
C ASN A 75 -20.08 -4.73 -2.06
N ASP A 76 -19.16 -3.82 -1.74
CA ASP A 76 -17.93 -3.62 -2.52
C ASP A 76 -16.97 -4.80 -2.35
N CYS A 77 -16.34 -5.26 -3.42
CA CYS A 77 -15.53 -6.47 -3.39
C CYS A 77 -14.15 -6.26 -4.00
N ILE A 78 -13.10 -6.72 -3.32
CA ILE A 78 -11.74 -6.73 -3.87
C ILE A 78 -11.55 -8.03 -4.65
N TYR A 79 -11.03 -7.92 -5.87
CA TYR A 79 -10.67 -9.04 -6.71
C TYR A 79 -9.17 -9.04 -6.96
N ILE A 80 -8.63 -10.24 -7.15
CA ILE A 80 -7.27 -10.45 -7.60
C ILE A 80 -7.29 -11.22 -8.92
N LYS A 81 -6.48 -10.79 -9.87
CA LYS A 81 -6.24 -11.52 -11.10
C LYS A 81 -4.90 -12.22 -11.00
N ILE A 82 -4.94 -13.54 -11.16
CA ILE A 82 -3.78 -14.44 -11.08
C ILE A 82 -3.71 -15.19 -12.41
N GLY A 83 -2.77 -14.79 -13.27
CA GLY A 83 -2.75 -15.25 -14.66
C GLY A 83 -4.03 -14.84 -15.39
N LYS A 84 -4.80 -15.82 -15.88
CA LYS A 84 -6.07 -15.59 -16.61
C LYS A 84 -7.32 -15.60 -15.72
N LYS A 85 -7.19 -15.94 -14.43
CA LYS A 85 -8.34 -16.11 -13.52
C LYS A 85 -8.50 -14.88 -12.63
N LEU A 86 -9.70 -14.31 -12.60
CA LEU A 86 -10.12 -13.30 -11.62
C LEU A 86 -10.79 -14.00 -10.44
N LYS A 87 -10.31 -13.75 -9.22
CA LYS A 87 -10.82 -14.36 -7.99
C LYS A 87 -11.26 -13.27 -7.02
N LYS A 88 -12.43 -13.47 -6.39
CA LYS A 88 -12.89 -12.63 -5.29
C LYS A 88 -12.01 -12.87 -4.06
N CYS A 89 -11.54 -11.81 -3.43
CA CYS A 89 -10.80 -11.90 -2.19
C CYS A 89 -11.78 -12.00 -1.00
N PRO A 90 -11.59 -12.95 -0.08
CA PRO A 90 -12.30 -12.97 1.19
C PRO A 90 -12.12 -11.63 1.93
N LYS A 91 -13.23 -11.09 2.42
CA LYS A 91 -13.21 -9.86 3.22
C LYS A 91 -12.64 -10.14 4.60
N ARG A 92 -11.88 -9.18 5.12
CA ARG A 92 -11.37 -9.21 6.48
C ARG A 92 -11.55 -7.85 7.11
N GLU A 93 -12.04 -7.83 8.35
CA GLU A 93 -12.19 -6.58 9.08
C GLU A 93 -10.84 -5.99 9.44
N ILE A 94 -10.71 -4.67 9.26
CA ILE A 94 -9.51 -3.93 9.62
C ILE A 94 -9.90 -2.76 10.52
N LYS A 95 -9.49 -2.86 11.78
CA LYS A 95 -9.64 -1.80 12.78
C LYS A 95 -8.56 -0.73 12.57
N LYS A 96 -8.70 0.08 11.52
CA LYS A 96 -7.75 1.16 11.17
C LYS A 96 -8.47 2.45 10.78
N ASP A 97 -9.52 2.78 11.50
CA ASP A 97 -10.31 3.98 11.24
C ASP A 97 -9.45 5.23 11.39
N ILE A 98 -9.66 6.20 10.50
CA ILE A 98 -9.07 7.52 10.64
C ILE A 98 -10.07 8.38 11.39
N LYS A 99 -9.66 8.89 12.54
CA LYS A 99 -10.47 9.78 13.38
C LYS A 99 -9.84 11.16 13.45
N ILE A 100 -10.65 12.20 13.32
CA ILE A 100 -10.25 13.59 13.56
C ILE A 100 -11.17 14.10 14.67
N TRP A 101 -10.57 14.52 15.79
CA TRP A 101 -11.29 14.99 16.98
C TRP A 101 -12.40 14.03 17.44
N GLY A 102 -12.11 12.73 17.46
CA GLY A 102 -13.05 11.68 17.85
C GLY A 102 -14.05 11.24 16.77
N VAL A 103 -14.17 11.97 15.66
CA VAL A 103 -15.09 11.63 14.56
C VAL A 103 -14.41 10.76 13.53
N THR A 104 -15.01 9.61 13.21
CA THR A 104 -14.54 8.74 12.12
C THR A 104 -14.78 9.42 10.78
N VAL A 105 -13.69 9.79 10.11
CA VAL A 105 -13.72 10.41 8.77
C VAL A 105 -13.49 9.40 7.65
N ARG A 106 -12.80 8.30 7.95
CA ARG A 106 -12.64 7.15 7.05
C ARG A 106 -12.72 5.85 7.84
N ASP A 107 -13.59 4.96 7.39
CA ASP A 107 -13.81 3.64 7.97
C ASP A 107 -13.16 2.58 7.07
N PHE A 108 -12.40 1.67 7.67
CA PHE A 108 -11.70 0.59 6.99
C PHE A 108 -12.30 -0.80 7.27
N LYS A 109 -13.44 -0.88 7.95
CA LYS A 109 -14.12 -2.12 8.34
C LYS A 109 -14.27 -3.11 7.18
N HIS A 110 -14.66 -2.66 5.99
CA HIS A 110 -14.84 -3.52 4.82
C HIS A 110 -13.70 -3.44 3.80
N ALA A 111 -12.61 -2.74 4.14
CA ALA A 111 -11.51 -2.49 3.21
C ALA A 111 -10.47 -3.61 3.16
N GLY A 112 -10.49 -4.53 4.12
CA GLY A 112 -9.47 -5.57 4.25
C GLY A 112 -9.73 -6.84 3.46
N PHE A 113 -8.64 -7.54 3.15
CA PHE A 113 -8.70 -8.85 2.54
C PHE A 113 -7.56 -9.76 3.00
N GLU A 114 -7.77 -11.06 2.81
CA GLU A 114 -6.76 -12.10 3.00
C GLU A 114 -6.84 -13.10 1.86
N ILE A 115 -5.70 -13.42 1.24
CA ILE A 115 -5.66 -14.36 0.12
C ILE A 115 -4.37 -15.18 0.10
N PHE A 116 -4.49 -16.44 -0.27
CA PHE A 116 -3.36 -17.33 -0.53
C PHE A 116 -2.96 -17.29 -2.02
N LEU A 117 -1.67 -17.08 -2.27
CA LEU A 117 -1.08 -17.07 -3.60
C LEU A 117 -0.04 -18.16 -3.72
N PRO A 118 -0.08 -18.99 -4.77
CA PRO A 118 0.99 -19.95 -4.99
C PRO A 118 2.28 -19.25 -5.47
N LEU A 119 3.44 -19.75 -5.04
CA LEU A 119 4.76 -19.14 -5.35
C LEU A 119 5.08 -19.07 -6.85
N HIS A 120 4.43 -19.89 -7.68
CA HIS A 120 4.60 -19.86 -9.13
C HIS A 120 3.69 -18.85 -9.85
N ARG A 121 2.91 -18.03 -9.12
CA ARG A 121 2.07 -16.96 -9.68
C ARG A 121 2.25 -15.66 -8.91
N LEU A 122 3.40 -15.03 -9.15
CA LEU A 122 3.86 -13.84 -8.44
C LEU A 122 3.59 -12.51 -9.16
N ASN A 123 3.05 -12.54 -10.39
CA ASN A 123 2.46 -11.36 -11.00
C ASN A 123 0.95 -11.33 -10.71
N ILE A 124 0.49 -10.31 -10.01
CA ILE A 124 -0.89 -10.16 -9.57
C ILE A 124 -1.40 -8.75 -9.83
N GLU A 125 -2.64 -8.65 -10.30
CA GLU A 125 -3.35 -7.39 -10.47
C GLU A 125 -4.53 -7.35 -9.51
N PHE A 126 -4.72 -6.23 -8.82
CA PHE A 126 -5.89 -6.02 -7.95
C PHE A 126 -6.95 -5.18 -8.66
N TYR A 127 -8.19 -5.54 -8.39
CA TYR A 127 -9.36 -4.84 -8.89
C TYR A 127 -10.35 -4.58 -7.75
N LEU A 128 -11.12 -3.52 -7.88
CA LEU A 128 -12.22 -3.19 -6.99
C LEU A 128 -13.53 -3.26 -7.77
N SER A 129 -14.49 -4.04 -7.27
CA SER A 129 -15.87 -3.93 -7.70
C SER A 129 -16.61 -2.97 -6.76
N LYS A 130 -17.13 -1.88 -7.33
CA LYS A 130 -17.90 -0.85 -6.64
C LYS A 130 -19.05 -0.43 -7.53
N ASN A 131 -20.28 -0.41 -6.99
CA ASN A 131 -21.50 -0.07 -7.74
C ASN A 131 -21.67 -0.87 -9.06
N GLY A 132 -21.28 -2.15 -9.07
CA GLY A 132 -21.37 -3.01 -10.26
C GLY A 132 -20.25 -2.81 -11.30
N LEU A 133 -19.41 -1.79 -11.16
CA LEU A 133 -18.27 -1.56 -12.03
C LEU A 133 -16.99 -2.18 -11.45
N ILE A 134 -16.12 -2.69 -12.30
CA ILE A 134 -14.82 -3.28 -11.91
C ILE A 134 -13.70 -2.34 -12.38
N HIS A 135 -12.93 -1.83 -11.43
CA HIS A 135 -11.83 -0.91 -11.67
C HIS A 135 -10.50 -1.58 -11.33
N LYS A 136 -9.49 -1.46 -12.22
CA LYS A 136 -8.12 -1.88 -11.90
C LYS A 136 -7.52 -0.89 -10.90
N LEU A 137 -6.92 -1.41 -9.83
CA LEU A 137 -6.24 -0.61 -8.80
C LEU A 137 -4.73 -0.57 -9.08
N ASN A 138 -4.01 -1.60 -8.66
CA ASN A 138 -2.57 -1.69 -8.79
C ASN A 138 -2.11 -3.12 -9.13
N GLU A 139 -0.92 -3.19 -9.71
CA GLU A 139 -0.26 -4.43 -10.09
C GLU A 139 0.97 -4.63 -9.20
N PHE A 140 1.17 -5.86 -8.74
CA PHE A 140 2.37 -6.27 -8.02
C PHE A 140 3.05 -7.38 -8.79
N ASN A 141 4.26 -7.09 -9.29
CA ASN A 141 5.13 -8.10 -9.85
C ASN A 141 6.19 -8.50 -8.82
N TYR A 142 5.96 -9.61 -8.13
CA TYR A 142 6.90 -10.13 -7.14
C TYR A 142 8.15 -10.78 -7.75
N TYR A 143 8.12 -11.23 -9.00
CA TYR A 143 9.31 -11.79 -9.66
C TYR A 143 10.42 -10.74 -9.75
N VAL A 144 10.08 -9.57 -10.29
CA VAL A 144 11.04 -8.45 -10.42
C VAL A 144 11.59 -8.06 -9.05
N ARG A 145 10.74 -8.03 -8.02
CA ARG A 145 11.14 -7.65 -6.67
C ARG A 145 12.09 -8.66 -6.03
N VAL A 146 11.86 -9.96 -6.24
CA VAL A 146 12.75 -11.03 -5.74
C VAL A 146 14.08 -11.01 -6.50
N MET A 147 14.05 -10.90 -7.83
CA MET A 147 15.27 -10.81 -8.65
C MET A 147 16.12 -9.59 -8.30
N ASN A 148 15.51 -8.43 -8.06
CA ASN A 148 16.22 -7.23 -7.63
C ASN A 148 16.86 -7.41 -6.25
N LYS A 149 16.20 -8.14 -5.34
CA LYS A 149 16.76 -8.42 -4.01
C LYS A 149 17.93 -9.40 -4.08
N LEU A 150 17.82 -10.44 -4.92
CA LEU A 150 18.88 -11.42 -5.14
C LEU A 150 20.10 -10.78 -5.81
N THR A 151 19.93 -10.03 -6.89
CA THR A 151 21.03 -9.33 -7.57
C THR A 151 21.73 -8.33 -6.65
N GLY A 152 21.00 -7.65 -5.77
CA GLY A 152 21.58 -6.79 -4.73
C GLY A 152 22.46 -7.55 -3.71
N LEU A 153 22.04 -8.75 -3.30
CA LEU A 153 22.83 -9.62 -2.41
C LEU A 153 24.09 -10.15 -3.11
N PHE A 154 23.98 -10.57 -4.38
CA PHE A 154 25.14 -11.02 -5.15
C PHE A 154 26.15 -9.89 -5.41
N LYS A 155 25.69 -8.65 -5.62
CA LYS A 155 26.58 -7.47 -5.75
C LYS A 155 27.32 -7.17 -4.46
N ARG A 156 26.66 -7.27 -3.29
CA ARG A 156 27.30 -7.11 -1.98
C ARG A 156 28.35 -8.19 -1.73
N ASN A 157 28.01 -9.46 -1.95
CA ASN A 157 28.96 -10.56 -1.78
C ASN A 157 30.17 -10.45 -2.72
N LYS A 158 29.98 -9.98 -3.96
CA LYS A 158 31.10 -9.77 -4.90
C LYS A 158 32.03 -8.62 -4.49
N GLN A 159 31.51 -7.60 -3.80
CA GLN A 159 32.33 -6.55 -3.21
C GLN A 159 33.11 -7.08 -2.00
N GLU A 160 32.45 -7.81 -1.09
CA GLU A 160 33.11 -8.41 0.08
C GLU A 160 34.22 -9.41 -0.30
N ILE A 161 34.01 -10.24 -1.34
CA ILE A 161 35.04 -11.15 -1.86
C ILE A 161 36.24 -10.37 -2.43
N LYS A 162 36.00 -9.27 -3.16
CA LYS A 162 37.09 -8.42 -3.68
C LYS A 162 37.86 -7.72 -2.57
N TYR A 163 37.18 -7.23 -1.52
CA TYR A 163 37.85 -6.65 -0.35
C TYR A 163 38.66 -7.71 0.41
N GLY A 164 38.11 -8.91 0.64
CA GLY A 164 38.81 -10.01 1.30
C GLY A 164 40.04 -10.52 0.53
N GLN A 165 39.98 -10.59 -0.80
CA GLN A 165 41.15 -10.90 -1.64
C GLN A 165 42.20 -9.80 -1.61
N LYS A 166 41.79 -8.53 -1.59
CA LYS A 166 42.72 -7.40 -1.52
C LYS A 166 43.47 -7.36 -0.17
N VAL A 167 42.79 -7.65 0.94
CA VAL A 167 43.40 -7.70 2.28
C VAL A 167 44.41 -8.86 2.37
N LYS A 168 44.07 -10.07 1.88
CA LYS A 168 45.02 -11.19 1.85
C LYS A 168 46.28 -10.90 1.04
N ASN A 169 46.16 -10.20 -0.09
CA ASN A 169 47.34 -9.81 -0.87
C ASN A 169 48.24 -8.81 -0.13
N TYR A 170 47.68 -7.87 0.66
CA TYR A 170 48.48 -6.97 1.49
C TYR A 170 49.21 -7.70 2.63
N ASP A 171 48.58 -8.70 3.24
CA ASP A 171 49.20 -9.52 4.29
C ASP A 171 50.34 -10.40 3.71
N GLU A 172 50.17 -10.97 2.52
CA GLU A 172 51.22 -11.76 1.85
C GLU A 172 52.39 -10.90 1.35
N GLU A 173 52.13 -9.70 0.80
CA GLU A 173 53.19 -8.76 0.39
C GLU A 173 53.99 -8.24 1.60
N SER A 174 53.33 -7.91 2.72
CA SER A 174 54.02 -7.39 3.92
C SER A 174 54.93 -8.42 4.60
N ILE A 175 54.61 -9.72 4.52
CA ILE A 175 55.48 -10.80 5.04
C ILE A 175 56.77 -10.94 4.21
N MET A 176 56.72 -10.63 2.90
CA MET A 176 57.86 -10.74 1.98
C MET A 176 58.88 -9.60 2.12
N PHE A 177 58.55 -8.50 2.79
CA PHE A 177 59.43 -7.34 3.01
C PHE A 177 60.21 -7.37 4.35
N THR A 178 60.15 -8.47 5.11
CA THR A 178 60.81 -8.62 6.43
C THR A 178 61.87 -9.73 6.51
N LYS A 179 62.63 -9.97 5.43
CA LYS A 179 63.81 -10.86 5.47
C LYS A 179 65.05 -10.19 4.93
#